data_AF-A0A916FVP4-F1
#
_entry.id   AF-A0A916FVP4-F1
#
_cell.length_a   1.000
_cell.length_b   1.000
_cell.length_c   1.000
_cell.angle_alpha   90.00
_cell.angle_beta   90.00
_cell.angle_gamma   90.00
#
_symmetry.space_group_name_H-M   'P 1'
#
loop_
_entity.id
_entity.type
_entity.pdbx_description
1 polymer ?
#
loop_
_entity_poly.entity_id
_entity_poly.type
_entity_poly.pdbx_seq_one_letter_code
_entity_poly.pdbx_strand_id
1 'polypeptide(L)'
;MKLILIFISAALINNFVLTYFLGICPFLGVSNKTENAVNMGLATTFVMTLTAAVTWPIYYYLLVPFNIPFLQYVAFIIVIAALVQFVEMYIKKASPSLYRALGIFLPLITTNCAVLGL
;
A
#
# COMPACT_ATOMS: atom_id res chain seq x y z
N MET A 1 27.23 9.42 -11.36
CA MET A 1 26.29 10.57 -11.47
C MET A 1 24.87 10.15 -11.84
N LYS A 2 24.64 9.23 -12.80
CA LYS A 2 23.28 8.81 -13.21
C LYS A 2 22.43 8.16 -12.10
N LEU A 3 23.02 7.29 -11.27
CA LEU A 3 22.33 6.61 -10.15
C LEU A 3 21.85 7.56 -9.04
N ILE A 4 22.66 8.54 -8.68
CA ILE A 4 22.31 9.56 -7.68
C ILE A 4 21.15 10.44 -8.18
N LEU A 5 21.16 10.75 -9.48
CA LEU A 5 20.09 11.51 -10.14
C LEU A 5 18.77 10.72 -10.17
N ILE A 6 18.81 9.40 -10.43
CA ILE A 6 17.63 8.53 -10.34
C ILE A 6 17.11 8.44 -8.91
N PHE A 7 18.00 8.35 -7.92
CA PHE A 7 17.61 8.29 -6.52
C PHE A 7 16.94 9.59 -6.04
N ILE A 8 17.50 10.74 -6.40
CA ILE A 8 16.89 12.05 -6.11
C ILE A 8 15.56 12.22 -6.86
N SER A 9 15.48 11.76 -8.11
CA SER A 9 14.25 11.82 -8.89
C SER A 9 13.14 10.93 -8.34
N ALA A 10 13.47 9.73 -7.83
CA ALA A 10 12.51 8.85 -7.19
C ALA A 10 12.07 9.40 -5.82
N ALA A 11 13.01 9.97 -5.05
CA ALA A 11 12.73 10.47 -3.71
C ALA A 11 11.94 11.80 -3.69
N LEU A 12 12.14 12.69 -4.67
CA LEU A 12 11.55 14.03 -4.68
C LEU A 12 10.52 14.28 -5.80
N ILE A 13 10.72 13.72 -7.00
CA ILE A 13 9.94 14.11 -8.20
C ILE A 13 8.82 13.11 -8.50
N ASN A 14 9.04 11.81 -8.24
CA ASN A 14 8.02 10.75 -8.43
C ASN A 14 7.51 10.19 -7.09
N ASN A 15 7.62 10.96 -6.01
CA ASN A 15 7.23 10.47 -4.70
C ASN A 15 5.71 10.58 -4.53
N PHE A 16 5.07 9.46 -4.19
CA PHE A 16 3.63 9.36 -3.94
C PHE A 16 3.12 10.40 -2.94
N VAL A 17 3.91 10.72 -1.90
CA VAL A 17 3.50 11.62 -0.82
C VAL A 17 3.73 13.09 -1.18
N LEU A 18 4.85 13.43 -1.83
CA LEU A 18 5.25 14.81 -2.10
C LEU A 18 4.63 15.40 -3.38
N THR A 19 4.45 14.58 -4.42
CA THR A 19 4.00 15.05 -5.74
C THR A 19 2.55 14.68 -6.02
N TYR A 20 2.15 13.47 -5.62
CA TYR A 20 0.81 12.95 -5.91
C TYR A 20 -0.18 13.17 -4.75
N PHE A 21 0.30 13.60 -3.57
CA PHE A 21 -0.53 13.75 -2.35
C PHE A 21 -1.30 12.48 -1.95
N LEU A 22 -0.77 11.30 -2.30
CA LEU A 22 -1.35 10.00 -1.98
C LEU A 22 -0.77 9.46 -0.65
N GLY A 23 -1.61 8.83 0.17
CA GLY A 23 -1.16 8.15 1.40
C GLY A 23 -0.92 9.04 2.62
N ILE A 24 -1.54 10.23 2.65
CA ILE A 24 -1.41 11.21 3.75
C ILE A 24 -2.05 10.71 5.07
N CYS A 25 -3.10 9.89 4.99
CA CYS A 25 -3.84 9.40 6.16
C CYS A 25 -2.98 8.62 7.18
N PRO A 26 -2.20 7.58 6.79
CA PRO A 26 -1.30 6.90 7.72
C PRO A 26 -0.09 7.76 8.11
N PHE A 27 0.31 8.70 7.25
CA PHE A 27 1.44 9.59 7.52
C PHE A 27 1.17 10.49 8.74
N LEU A 28 0.01 11.18 8.79
CA LEU A 28 -0.33 12.03 9.95
C LEU A 28 -0.53 11.21 11.23
N GLY A 29 -1.09 10.01 11.13
CA GLY A 29 -1.40 9.18 12.31
C GLY A 29 -0.17 8.60 13.02
N VAL A 30 0.90 8.30 12.27
CA VAL A 30 2.03 7.51 12.78
C VAL A 30 3.31 8.35 12.99
N SER A 31 3.31 9.62 12.57
CA SER A 31 4.48 10.52 12.65
C SER A 31 4.98 10.86 14.06
N ASN A 32 4.26 10.50 15.12
CA ASN A 32 4.66 10.80 16.50
C ASN A 32 5.89 10.02 16.99
N LYS A 33 6.17 8.83 16.43
CA LYS A 33 7.31 7.99 16.83
C LYS A 33 7.99 7.40 15.60
N THR A 34 9.31 7.57 15.51
CA THR A 34 10.13 7.04 14.39
C THR A 34 10.03 5.52 14.26
N GLU A 35 10.02 4.79 15.38
CA GLU A 35 9.85 3.34 15.38
C GLU A 35 8.51 2.91 14.75
N ASN A 36 7.42 3.60 15.07
CA ASN A 36 6.12 3.29 14.49
C ASN A 36 6.05 3.65 13.00
N ALA A 37 6.68 4.76 12.60
CA ALA A 37 6.72 5.21 11.21
C ALA A 37 7.49 4.21 10.32
N VAL A 38 8.62 3.69 10.79
CA VAL A 38 9.40 2.66 10.09
C VAL A 38 8.60 1.36 9.95
N ASN A 39 7.96 0.92 11.04
CA ASN A 39 7.12 -0.27 11.05
C ASN A 39 5.93 -0.15 10.09
N MET A 40 5.28 1.01 10.05
CA MET A 40 4.18 1.29 9.12
C MET A 40 4.66 1.33 7.67
N GLY A 41 5.79 1.97 7.39
CA GLY A 41 6.37 2.05 6.05
C GLY A 41 6.75 0.69 5.48
N LEU A 42 7.35 -0.19 6.30
CA LEU A 42 7.66 -1.57 5.92
C LEU A 42 6.39 -2.40 5.65
N ALA A 43 5.38 -2.26 6.51
CA ALA A 43 4.11 -2.95 6.33
C ALA A 43 3.40 -2.53 5.03
N THR A 44 3.35 -1.23 4.73
CA THR A 44 2.70 -0.72 3.52
C THR A 44 3.48 -1.08 2.25
N THR A 45 4.82 -1.05 2.25
CA THR A 45 5.61 -1.51 1.08
C THR A 45 5.41 -2.99 0.79
N PHE A 46 5.32 -3.82 1.82
CA PHE A 46 5.02 -5.24 1.66
C PHE A 46 3.63 -5.46 1.05
N VAL A 47 2.60 -4.78 1.57
CA VAL A 47 1.25 -4.90 1.00
C VAL A 47 1.19 -4.33 -0.42
N MET A 48 1.82 -3.19 -0.70
CA MET A 48 1.83 -2.57 -2.04
C MET A 48 2.45 -3.50 -3.09
N THR A 49 3.56 -4.16 -2.77
CA THR A 49 4.22 -5.11 -3.69
C THR A 49 3.36 -6.34 -3.95
N LEU A 50 2.72 -6.90 -2.92
CA LEU A 50 1.78 -8.01 -3.08
C LEU A 50 0.55 -7.62 -3.89
N THR A 51 -0.06 -6.47 -3.58
CA THR A 51 -1.23 -5.96 -4.31
C THR A 51 -0.89 -5.77 -5.78
N ALA A 52 0.23 -5.09 -6.10
CA ALA A 52 0.64 -4.86 -7.49
C ALA A 52 0.86 -6.17 -8.26
N ALA A 53 1.46 -7.18 -7.62
CA ALA A 53 1.67 -8.50 -8.24
C ALA A 53 0.34 -9.23 -8.55
N VAL A 54 -0.70 -9.00 -7.75
CA VAL A 54 -2.01 -9.65 -7.92
C VAL A 54 -2.95 -8.83 -8.81
N THR A 55 -2.94 -7.50 -8.75
CA THR A 55 -3.80 -6.64 -9.55
C THR A 55 -3.39 -6.63 -11.03
N TRP A 56 -2.10 -6.77 -11.35
CA TRP A 56 -1.60 -6.84 -12.73
C TRP A 56 -2.27 -7.95 -13.57
N PRO A 57 -2.24 -9.24 -13.16
CA PRO A 57 -2.91 -10.29 -13.92
C PRO A 57 -4.43 -10.12 -13.92
N ILE A 58 -5.03 -9.60 -12.85
CA ILE A 58 -6.48 -9.36 -12.81
C ILE A 58 -6.89 -8.28 -13.82
N TYR A 59 -6.10 -7.22 -13.95
CA TYR A 59 -6.37 -6.18 -14.93
C TYR A 59 -6.25 -6.70 -16.36
N TYR A 60 -5.15 -7.39 -16.67
CA TYR A 60 -4.84 -7.82 -18.03
C TYR A 60 -5.67 -9.04 -18.49
N TYR A 61 -5.92 -10.01 -17.60
CA TYR A 61 -6.64 -11.25 -17.94
C TYR A 61 -8.15 -11.21 -17.63
N LEU A 62 -8.62 -10.34 -16.73
CA LEU A 62 -10.05 -10.21 -16.45
C LEU A 62 -10.62 -8.94 -17.07
N LEU A 63 -10.03 -7.78 -16.79
CA LEU A 63 -10.69 -6.51 -17.08
C LEU A 63 -10.62 -6.10 -18.55
N VAL A 64 -9.47 -6.30 -19.19
CA VAL A 64 -9.25 -6.03 -20.62
C VAL A 64 -10.12 -6.91 -21.54
N PRO A 65 -10.19 -8.25 -21.37
CA PRO A 65 -10.99 -9.08 -22.28
C PRO A 65 -12.50 -8.96 -22.06
N PHE A 66 -12.97 -8.65 -20.85
CA PHE A 66 -14.39 -8.45 -20.58
C PHE A 66 -14.89 -7.04 -20.95
N ASN A 67 -13.99 -6.10 -21.29
CA ASN A 67 -14.32 -4.75 -21.73
C ASN A 67 -15.18 -3.96 -20.71
N ILE A 68 -14.92 -4.17 -19.40
CA ILE A 68 -15.63 -3.50 -18.29
C ILE A 68 -14.65 -2.63 -17.48
N PRO A 69 -14.11 -1.54 -18.05
CA PRO A 69 -13.12 -0.70 -17.36
C PRO A 69 -13.71 0.02 -16.14
N PHE A 70 -15.03 0.23 -16.09
CA PHE A 70 -15.70 0.89 -14.96
C PHE A 70 -15.58 0.10 -13.65
N LEU A 71 -15.47 -1.23 -13.70
CA LEU A 71 -15.43 -2.08 -12.51
C LEU A 71 -14.03 -2.21 -11.88
N GLN A 72 -13.01 -1.56 -12.47
CA GLN A 72 -11.62 -1.63 -12.03
C GLN A 72 -11.47 -1.32 -10.53
N TYR A 73 -12.00 -0.19 -10.09
CA TYR A 73 -11.84 0.28 -8.71
C TYR A 73 -12.49 -0.68 -7.71
N VAL A 74 -13.70 -1.17 -8.00
CA VAL A 74 -14.41 -2.10 -7.13
C VAL A 74 -13.64 -3.43 -7.03
N ALA A 75 -13.17 -3.96 -8.15
CA ALA A 75 -12.38 -5.18 -8.18
C ALA A 75 -11.08 -5.04 -7.38
N PHE A 76 -10.36 -3.92 -7.55
CA PHE A 76 -9.11 -3.67 -6.84
C PHE A 76 -9.33 -3.52 -5.33
N ILE A 77 -10.37 -2.80 -4.90
CA ILE A 77 -10.70 -2.65 -3.47
C ILE A 77 -11.00 -4.01 -2.83
N ILE A 78 -11.75 -4.89 -3.50
CA ILE A 78 -12.07 -6.25 -2.99
C ILE A 78 -10.80 -7.10 -2.84
N VAL A 79 -9.92 -7.05 -3.84
CA VAL A 79 -8.64 -7.79 -3.83
C VAL A 79 -7.73 -7.28 -2.70
N ILE A 80 -7.60 -5.96 -2.57
CA ILE A 80 -6.80 -5.33 -1.50
C ILE A 80 -7.36 -5.71 -0.13
N ALA A 81 -8.68 -5.64 0.06
CA ALA A 81 -9.32 -6.00 1.34
C ALA A 81 -9.03 -7.45 1.74
N ALA A 82 -9.19 -8.39 0.81
CA ALA A 82 -8.90 -9.80 1.05
C ALA A 82 -7.42 -10.04 1.40
N LEU A 83 -6.49 -9.41 0.69
CA LEU A 83 -5.05 -9.52 0.94
C LEU A 83 -4.67 -8.93 2.30
N VAL A 84 -5.16 -7.74 2.64
CA VAL A 84 -4.83 -7.08 3.92
C VAL A 84 -5.42 -7.85 5.10
N GLN A 85 -6.63 -8.41 4.97
CA GLN A 85 -7.21 -9.27 6.01
C GLN A 85 -6.37 -10.54 6.25
N PHE A 86 -5.81 -11.12 5.18
CA PHE A 86 -4.87 -12.22 5.31
C PHE A 86 -3.59 -11.80 6.04
N VAL A 87 -3.04 -10.64 5.69
CA VAL A 87 -1.85 -10.07 6.36
C VAL A 87 -2.13 -9.74 7.83
N GLU A 88 -3.32 -9.26 8.18
CA GLU A 88 -3.72 -8.98 9.57
C GLU A 88 -3.68 -10.25 10.43
N MET A 89 -4.27 -11.35 9.94
CA MET A 89 -4.20 -12.64 10.64
C MET A 89 -2.76 -13.13 10.77
N TYR A 90 -1.92 -12.92 9.75
CA TYR A 90 -0.51 -13.30 9.78
C TYR A 90 0.28 -12.49 10.82
N ILE A 91 0.15 -11.17 10.83
CA ILE A 91 0.86 -10.27 11.77
C ILE A 91 0.45 -10.56 13.22
N LYS A 92 -0.84 -10.82 13.47
CA LYS A 92 -1.35 -11.17 14.80
C LYS A 92 -0.68 -12.44 15.37
N LYS A 93 -0.28 -13.37 14.50
CA LYS A 93 0.40 -14.62 14.88
C LYS A 93 1.92 -14.50 14.91
N ALA A 94 2.53 -13.71 14.02
CA ALA A 94 3.97 -13.58 13.89
C ALA A 94 4.59 -12.68 14.97
N SER A 95 3.97 -11.53 15.29
CA SER A 95 4.56 -10.55 16.22
C SER A 95 3.49 -9.74 16.97
N PRO A 96 3.18 -10.08 18.23
CA PRO A 96 2.20 -9.35 19.04
C PRO A 96 2.66 -7.93 19.41
N SER A 97 3.97 -7.64 19.38
CA SER A 97 4.52 -6.29 19.56
C SER A 97 4.09 -5.35 18.42
N LEU A 98 4.17 -5.82 17.17
CA LEU A 98 3.77 -5.05 15.99
C LEU A 98 2.25 -4.84 15.94
N TYR A 99 1.47 -5.87 16.29
CA TYR A 99 0.01 -5.77 16.36
C TYR A 99 -0.46 -4.74 17.42
N ARG A 100 0.23 -4.63 18.57
CA ARG A 100 -0.10 -3.61 19.58
C ARG A 100 0.22 -2.18 19.14
N ALA A 101 1.27 -1.99 18.35
CA ALA A 101 1.64 -0.68 17.82
C ALA A 101 0.80 -0.25 16.60
N LEU A 102 0.36 -1.22 15.79
CA LEU A 102 -0.18 -0.97 14.45
C LEU A 102 -1.64 -1.41 14.26
N GLY A 103 -2.26 -2.10 15.22
CA GLY A 103 -3.56 -2.76 15.05
C GLY A 103 -4.69 -1.86 14.55
N ILE A 104 -4.71 -0.58 14.91
CA ILE A 104 -5.71 0.40 14.45
C ILE A 104 -5.43 0.86 13.01
N PHE A 105 -4.16 0.83 12.59
CA PHE A 105 -3.72 1.29 11.28
C PHE A 105 -3.75 0.21 10.20
N LEU A 106 -3.87 -1.08 10.56
CA LEU A 106 -3.98 -2.18 9.59
C LEU A 106 -5.20 -2.03 8.65
N PRO A 107 -6.42 -1.74 9.15
CA PRO A 107 -7.56 -1.42 8.29
C PRO A 107 -7.37 -0.14 7.45
N LEU A 108 -6.52 0.78 7.89
CA LEU A 108 -6.21 2.01 7.14
C LEU A 108 -5.32 1.75 5.91
N ILE A 109 -4.72 0.56 5.81
CA ILE A 109 -3.93 0.14 4.64
C ILE A 109 -4.86 -0.17 3.46
N THR A 110 -6.05 -0.73 3.69
CA THR A 110 -6.99 -1.08 2.60
C THR A 110 -7.53 0.14 1.87
N THR A 111 -7.72 1.25 2.60
CA THR A 111 -8.19 2.53 2.08
C THR A 111 -7.05 3.50 1.74
N ASN A 112 -5.80 3.02 1.74
CA ASN A 112 -4.67 3.86 1.42
C ASN A 112 -4.66 4.18 -0.08
N CYS A 113 -4.82 5.47 -0.40
CA CYS A 113 -4.83 5.96 -1.78
C CYS A 113 -3.55 5.61 -2.54
N ALA A 114 -2.41 5.48 -1.87
CA ALA A 114 -1.15 5.04 -2.50
C ALA A 114 -1.23 3.59 -3.00
N VAL A 115 -1.98 2.72 -2.33
CA VAL A 115 -2.17 1.31 -2.72
C VAL A 115 -3.16 1.20 -3.88
N LEU A 116 -4.17 2.07 -3.92
CA LEU A 116 -5.19 2.10 -4.98
C LEU A 116 -4.68 2.77 -6.25
N GLY A 117 -3.83 3.79 -6.14
CA GLY A 117 -3.24 4.52 -7.26
C GLY A 117 -1.99 3.89 -7.87
N LEU A 118 -1.64 2.67 -7.46
CA LEU A 118 -0.55 1.85 -8.00
C LEU A 118 -0.94 1.17 -9.32
#